data_AF-A0A538AB83-F1
#
_entry.id   AF-A0A538AB83-F1
#
_cell.length_a   1.000
_cell.length_b   1.000
_cell.length_c   1.000
_cell.angle_alpha   90.00
_cell.angle_beta   90.00
_cell.angle_gamma   90.00
#
_symmetry.space_group_name_H-M   'P 1'
#
loop_
_entity.id
_entity.type
_entity.pdbx_description
1 polymer ?
#
loop_
_entity_poly.entity_id
_entity_poly.type
_entity_poly.pdbx_seq_one_letter_code
_entity_poly.pdbx_strand_id
1 'polypeptide(L)' 'MEKERALLERLDRIDGLRREDAPATVLLDEVRSLLAEAEAWAQEDPRERSRALDAIEQGRDALAAGEEASRPALART' A
#
# COMPACT_ATOMS: atom_id res chain seq x y z
N MET A 1 11.67 16.20 6.08
CA MET A 1 10.38 16.87 6.40
C MET A 1 9.57 15.98 7.37
N GLU A 2 8.53 16.49 8.03
CA GLU A 2 7.67 15.68 8.93
C GLU A 2 6.99 14.50 8.21
N LYS A 3 6.54 14.72 6.96
CA LYS A 3 5.93 13.70 6.08
C LYS A 3 6.85 12.49 5.82
N GLU A 4 8.15 12.74 5.64
CA GLU A 4 9.14 11.70 5.36
C GLU A 4 9.42 10.81 6.58
N ARG A 5 9.41 11.39 7.79
CA ARG A 5 9.55 10.62 9.03
C ARG A 5 8.32 9.74 9.28
N ALA A 6 7.13 10.29 9.09
CA ALA A 6 5.88 9.54 9.21
C ALA A 6 5.84 8.36 8.22
N LEU A 7 6.34 8.55 6.99
CA LEU A 7 6.45 7.49 6.00
C LEU A 7 7.37 6.36 6.47
N LEU A 8 8.58 6.70 6.94
CA LEU A 8 9.55 5.70 7.42
C LEU A 8 9.03 4.93 8.65
N GLU A 9 8.41 5.62 9.61
CA GLU A 9 7.80 4.98 10.78
C GLU A 9 6.69 3.98 10.39
N ARG A 10 5.90 4.32 9.37
CA ARG A 10 4.85 3.43 8.87
C ARG A 10 5.41 2.23 8.09
N LEU A 11 6.49 2.41 7.34
CA LEU A 11 7.20 1.28 6.71
C LEU A 11 7.79 0.33 7.76
N ASP A 12 8.42 0.87 8.80
CA ASP A 12 8.94 0.07 9.93
C ASP A 12 7.82 -0.71 10.64
N ARG A 13 6.64 -0.10 10.79
CA ARG A 13 5.45 -0.77 11.34
C ARG A 13 5.00 -1.94 10.47
N ILE A 14 4.93 -1.76 9.15
CA ILE A 14 4.56 -2.84 8.22
C ILE A 14 5.57 -3.99 8.29
N ASP A 15 6.86 -3.67 8.38
CA ASP A 15 7.92 -4.68 8.55
C ASP A 15 7.81 -5.42 9.89
N GLY A 16 7.44 -4.72 10.96
CA GLY A 16 7.13 -5.33 12.26
C GLY A 16 5.96 -6.30 12.18
N LEU A 17 4.83 -5.87 11.61
CA LEU A 17 3.65 -6.71 11.40
C LEU A 17 3.95 -7.95 10.55
N ARG A 18 4.81 -7.84 9.53
CA ARG A 18 5.27 -8.99 8.74
C ARG A 18 6.09 -9.96 9.55
N ARG A 19 7.01 -9.48 10.39
CA ARG A 19 7.84 -10.34 11.25
C ARG A 19 7.01 -11.07 12.32
N GLU A 20 5.93 -10.44 12.76
CA GLU A 20 4.99 -10.99 13.75
C GLU A 20 3.95 -11.94 13.13
N ASP A 21 4.02 -12.21 11.82
CA ASP A 21 3.03 -13.00 11.07
C ASP A 21 1.59 -12.50 11.30
N ALA A 22 1.46 -11.17 11.36
CA ALA A 22 0.17 -10.52 11.57
C ALA A 22 -0.84 -10.95 10.49
N PRO A 23 -2.15 -10.99 10.82
CA PRO A 23 -3.16 -11.36 9.83
C PRO A 23 -3.03 -10.52 8.58
N ALA A 24 -3.16 -11.15 7.41
CA ALA A 24 -3.01 -10.49 6.11
C ALA A 24 -3.88 -9.24 5.98
N THR A 25 -5.07 -9.22 6.60
CA THR A 25 -5.95 -8.05 6.64
C THR A 25 -5.30 -6.83 7.31
N VAL A 26 -4.56 -7.04 8.39
CA VAL A 26 -3.88 -5.95 9.12
C VAL A 26 -2.77 -5.34 8.27
N LEU A 27 -2.00 -6.19 7.58
CA LEU A 27 -0.96 -5.75 6.64
C LEU A 27 -1.54 -5.01 5.44
N LEU A 28 -2.63 -5.53 4.87
CA LEU A 28 -3.30 -4.93 3.72
C LEU A 28 -3.90 -3.56 4.05
N ASP A 29 -4.46 -3.39 5.25
CA ASP A 29 -5.02 -2.10 5.66
C ASP A 29 -3.93 -1.02 5.80
N GLU A 30 -2.77 -1.35 6.34
CA GLU A 30 -1.63 -0.42 6.40
C GLU A 30 -1.11 -0.05 5.01
N VAL A 31 -0.99 -1.04 4.11
CA VAL A 31 -0.55 -0.80 2.72
C VAL A 31 -1.55 0.05 1.94
N ARG A 32 -2.86 -0.18 2.12
CA ARG A 32 -3.93 0.64 1.51
C ARG A 32 -3.88 2.08 1.99
N SER A 33 -3.70 2.31 3.30
CA SER A 33 -3.56 3.67 3.84
C SER A 33 -2.35 4.38 3.23
N LEU A 34 -1.21 3.68 3.15
CA LEU A 34 0.03 4.22 2.59
C LEU A 34 -0.12 4.63 1.12
N LEU A 35 -0.80 3.79 0.33
CA LEU A 35 -1.07 4.06 -1.08
C LEU A 35 -1.97 5.29 -1.26
N ALA A 36 -3.02 5.43 -0.45
CA ALA A 36 -3.91 6.59 -0.50
C ALA A 36 -3.19 7.91 -0.13
N GLU A 37 -2.27 7.86 0.84
CA GLU A 37 -1.43 9.01 1.21
C GLU A 37 -0.48 9.42 0.07
N ALA A 38 0.16 8.43 -0.57
CA ALA A 38 1.03 8.66 -1.73
C ALA A 38 0.25 9.30 -2.90
N GLU A 39 -0.97 8.82 -3.16
CA GLU A 39 -1.87 9.40 -4.16
C GLU A 39 -2.21 10.86 -3.88
N ALA A 40 -2.50 11.21 -2.63
CA ALA A 40 -2.76 12.59 -2.24
C ALA A 40 -1.52 13.48 -2.47
N TRP A 41 -0.33 13.01 -2.10
CA TRP A 41 0.90 13.77 -2.30
C TRP A 41 1.27 13.95 -3.78
N ALA A 42 1.07 12.93 -4.61
CA ALA A 42 1.31 13.02 -6.05
C ALA A 42 0.40 14.04 -6.76
N GLN A 43 -0.78 14.30 -6.20
CA GLN A 43 -1.66 15.37 -6.68
C GLN A 43 -1.16 16.77 -6.27
N GLU A 44 -0.51 16.91 -5.12
CA GLU A 44 0.01 18.18 -4.60
C GLU A 44 1.27 18.68 -5.35
N ASP A 45 2.15 17.79 -5.82
CA ASP A 45 3.41 18.18 -6.49
C ASP A 45 3.44 17.82 -8.00
N PRO A 46 3.36 18.81 -8.92
CA PRO A 46 3.40 18.57 -10.36
C PRO A 46 4.77 18.12 -10.90
N ARG A 47 5.88 18.36 -10.19
CA ARG A 47 7.24 18.17 -10.72
C ARG A 47 7.71 16.71 -10.68
N GLU A 48 7.24 15.94 -9.69
CA GLU A 48 7.56 14.52 -9.54
C GLU A 48 6.37 13.61 -9.93
N ARG A 49 5.28 14.23 -10.37
CA ARG A 49 3.99 13.58 -10.65
C ARG A 49 4.10 12.34 -11.55
N SER A 50 4.89 12.37 -12.63
CA SER A 50 4.93 11.24 -13.57
C SER A 50 5.43 9.96 -12.92
N ARG A 51 6.61 9.99 -12.27
CA ARG A 51 7.18 8.78 -11.64
C ARG A 51 6.38 8.34 -10.41
N ALA A 52 5.82 9.30 -9.68
CA ALA A 52 4.96 9.01 -8.54
C ALA A 52 3.68 8.29 -8.99
N LEU A 53 3.05 8.75 -10.08
CA LEU A 53 1.86 8.11 -10.64
C LEU A 53 2.16 6.70 -11.16
N ASP A 54 3.29 6.48 -11.83
CA ASP A 54 3.68 5.15 -12.30
C ASP A 54 3.85 4.16 -11.13
N ALA A 55 4.44 4.60 -10.02
CA ALA A 55 4.62 3.78 -8.82
C ALA A 55 3.28 3.51 -8.10
N ILE A 56 2.39 4.50 -8.06
CA ILE A 56 1.02 4.35 -7.53
C ILE A 56 0.23 3.32 -8.35
N GLU A 57 0.31 3.40 -9.69
CA GLU A 57 -0.39 2.48 -10.58
C GLU A 57 0.09 1.04 -10.36
N GLN A 58 1.40 0.82 -10.31
CA GLN A 58 1.98 -0.49 -9.97
C GLN A 58 1.53 -0.99 -8.59
N GLY A 59 1.42 -0.10 -7.61
CA GLY A 59 0.91 -0.42 -6.28
C GLY A 59 -0.56 -0.86 -6.30
N ARG A 60 -1.40 -0.17 -7.07
CA ARG A 60 -2.82 -0.52 -7.27
C ARG A 60 -2.97 -1.89 -7.92
N ASP A 61 -2.19 -2.17 -8.96
CA ASP A 61 -2.22 -3.46 -9.65
C ASP A 61 -1.80 -4.61 -8.73
N ALA A 62 -0.73 -4.42 -7.95
CA ALA A 62 -0.27 -5.41 -6.99
C ALA A 62 -1.29 -5.66 -5.87
N LEU A 63 -1.94 -4.60 -5.37
CA LEU A 63 -3.00 -4.71 -4.37
C LEU A 63 -4.21 -5.47 -4.92
N ALA A 64 -4.67 -5.11 -6.12
CA ALA A 64 -5.80 -5.78 -6.78
C ALA A 64 -5.52 -7.28 -7.02
N ALA A 65 -4.31 -7.62 -7.48
CA ALA A 65 -3.89 -9.01 -7.64
C ALA A 65 -3.86 -9.77 -6.31
N GLY A 66 -3.43 -9.12 -5.23
CA GLY A 66 -3.44 -9.69 -3.88
C GLY A 66 -4.86 -9.92 -3.33
N GLU A 67 -5.78 -8.99 -3.58
CA GLU A 67 -7.20 -9.13 -3.22
C GLU A 67 -7.88 -10.27 -3.98
N GLU A 68 -7.58 -10.42 -5.27
CA GLU A 68 -8.11 -11.50 -6.09
C GLU A 68 -7.58 -12.87 -5.64
N ALA A 69 -6.28 -12.96 -5.30
CA ALA A 69 -5.67 -14.17 -4.75
C ALA A 69 -6.18 -14.52 -3.34
N SER A 70 -6.58 -13.53 -2.54
CA SER A 70 -7.15 -13.72 -1.21
C SER A 70 -8.65 -14.10 -1.24
N ARG A 71 -9.33 -13.90 -2.37
CA ARG A 71 -10.74 -14.27 -2.55
C ARG A 71 -10.87 -15.80 -2.49
N PRO A 72 -11.55 -16.37 -1.49
CA PRO A 72 -11.61 -17.81 -1.33
C PRO A 72 -12.35 -18.44 -2.52
N ALA A 73 -11.94 -19.65 -2.90
CA ALA A 73 -12.52 -20.50 -3.94
C ALA A 73 -13.97 -20.95 -3.65
N LEU A 74 -14.86 -20.05 -3.24
CA LEU A 74 -16.26 -20.30 -2.85
C LEU A 74 -17.23 -20.33 -4.05
N ALA A 75 -16.74 -20.48 -5.29
CA ALA A 75 -17.59 -20.56 -6.48
C ALA A 75 -17.41 -21.88 -7.27
N ARG A 76 -17.06 -22.98 -6.59
CA ARG A 76 -17.09 -24.35 -7.18
C ARG A 76 -17.73 -25.36 -6.23
N THR A 77 -19.04 -25.27 -6.09
CA THR A 77 -19.96 -26.35 -5.69
C THR A 77 -21.26 -26.11 -6.42
#